data_AF-A0A9P5K4H2-F1
#
_entry.id   AF-A0A9P5K4H2-F1
#
_cell.length_a   1.000
_cell.length_b   1.000
_cell.length_c   1.000
_cell.angle_alpha   90.00
_cell.angle_beta   90.00
_cell.angle_gamma   90.00
#
_symmetry.space_group_name_H-M   'P 1'
#
loop_
_entity.id
_entity.type
_entity.pdbx_description
1 polymer ?
#
loop_
_entity_poly.entity_id
_entity_poly.type
_entity_poly.pdbx_seq_one_letter_code
_entity_poly.pdbx_strand_id
1 'polypeptide(L)'
;MDELRQASNLWYSLRPLLSRAVTTCQIFNPQCTLVSADSDILCEYDVGVMLPDGTKLLANVFRSRRAEEDSRKVPVVMCAHPYDNHKLPALGKTPLDGPPHQYRLIPQAGGRPKFSDITSWESPDPNFWVPAGYAVVNLNLPGFGGSEGMATVMSDNQSKAYYEAIEWVARQPWCDGAVGLNGVSFLAITQFQVAACRHYGGPPPALKCIVPWEGLTDPYQDSICPGGIEDAGFLTFWWHTEVKPALTGSAADFIKDNDASVAGMLEKHPLMNAYWREKAAPVDDIELPMLVCGSFSDHCLHTQGSFRAFTRARSRHKWIYTHRGGKWDVFYSPEVQRLTKQFMDCFVKGESNNGFLSHPPVMLEVRSSRDVIHERRGEQAWPLPGVTWSKLRLAPSGLSRSHPEKSTERCYDCTNGQVSFDFRFDQETELTGEMKLRLWVEVRGKPGQSPIPNDLFLFAAVDKRDVKGKPFRFHGSVGFTDDWVTRGFCRASRRELDQIHSKPWLPVSSGTSDQPLRPGEIVQVDIALYPSSTFFSAGESIRLVISGQEIIRNPPYHKKVMAGPESCVIHVGGEYDSFLLIPEVSL
;
A
#
# COMPACT_ATOMS: atom_id res chain seq x y z
N MET A 1 7.27 30.52 11.35
CA MET A 1 6.05 30.21 10.57
C MET A 1 6.02 28.75 10.16
N ASP A 2 7.14 28.17 9.70
CA ASP A 2 7.20 26.76 9.28
C ASP A 2 6.99 25.74 10.42
N GLU A 3 7.54 25.97 11.61
CA GLU A 3 7.31 25.08 12.76
C GLU A 3 5.84 25.03 13.20
N LEU A 4 5.14 26.18 13.18
CA LEU A 4 3.70 26.24 13.48
C LEU A 4 2.87 25.52 12.41
N ARG A 5 3.28 25.62 11.13
CA ARG A 5 2.64 24.92 10.01
C ARG A 5 2.85 23.40 10.13
N GLN A 6 4.06 22.95 10.46
CA GLN A 6 4.36 21.54 10.70
C GLN A 6 3.62 20.99 11.91
N ALA A 7 3.59 21.72 13.03
CA ALA A 7 2.83 21.31 14.22
C ALA A 7 1.32 21.21 13.93
N SER A 8 0.77 22.15 13.16
CA SER A 8 -0.62 22.11 12.70
C SER A 8 -0.89 20.89 11.81
N ASN A 9 -0.07 20.64 10.79
CA ASN A 9 -0.21 19.49 9.90
C ASN A 9 -0.11 18.16 10.66
N LEU A 10 0.82 18.08 11.61
CA LEU A 10 0.98 16.91 12.47
C LEU A 10 -0.28 16.68 13.33
N TRP A 11 -0.81 17.74 13.96
CA TRP A 11 -2.05 17.64 14.73
C TRP A 11 -3.23 17.18 13.87
N TYR A 12 -3.43 17.76 12.69
CA TYR A 12 -4.48 17.35 11.77
C TYR A 12 -4.34 15.89 11.32
N SER A 13 -3.11 15.41 11.10
CA SER A 13 -2.84 14.04 10.67
C SER A 13 -3.02 13.02 11.81
N LEU A 14 -2.64 13.37 13.03
CA LEU A 14 -2.73 12.47 14.20
C LEU A 14 -4.09 12.47 14.88
N ARG A 15 -4.84 13.58 14.83
CA ARG A 15 -6.08 13.76 15.58
C ARG A 15 -7.10 12.64 15.35
N PRO A 16 -7.38 12.16 14.12
CA PRO A 16 -8.36 11.08 13.91
C PRO A 16 -7.95 9.78 14.60
N LEU A 17 -6.68 9.37 14.45
CA LEU A 17 -6.13 8.16 15.05
C LEU A 17 -6.10 8.27 16.58
N LEU A 18 -5.59 9.38 17.11
CA LEU A 18 -5.49 9.59 18.56
C LEU A 18 -6.87 9.67 19.22
N SER A 19 -7.82 10.40 18.62
CA SER A 19 -9.19 10.50 19.12
C SER A 19 -9.86 9.13 19.20
N ARG A 20 -9.70 8.29 18.16
CA ARG A 20 -10.17 6.91 18.17
C ARG A 20 -9.47 6.06 19.23
N ALA A 21 -8.14 6.13 19.31
CA ALA A 21 -7.35 5.35 20.26
C ALA A 21 -7.72 5.64 21.72
N VAL A 22 -8.00 6.91 22.04
CA VAL A 22 -8.47 7.33 23.36
C VAL A 22 -9.91 6.85 23.62
N THR A 23 -10.83 7.09 22.69
CA THR A 23 -12.25 6.73 22.86
C THR A 23 -12.50 5.23 22.93
N THR A 24 -11.63 4.42 22.31
CA THR A 24 -11.68 2.96 22.35
C THR A 24 -10.81 2.33 23.44
N CYS A 25 -10.13 3.15 24.27
CA CYS A 25 -9.13 2.72 25.25
C CYS A 25 -7.95 1.93 24.65
N GLN A 26 -7.79 1.91 23.33
CA GLN A 26 -6.71 1.22 22.63
C GLN A 26 -5.33 1.78 23.01
N ILE A 27 -5.26 3.06 23.37
CA ILE A 27 -4.02 3.69 23.86
C ILE A 27 -3.45 2.97 25.10
N PHE A 28 -4.32 2.41 25.96
CA PHE A 28 -3.93 1.68 27.15
C PHE A 28 -3.86 0.17 26.89
N ASN A 29 -4.73 -0.33 26.01
CA ASN A 29 -4.84 -1.74 25.66
C ASN A 29 -4.49 -1.95 24.18
N PRO A 30 -3.22 -2.25 23.84
CA PRO A 30 -2.81 -2.44 22.46
C PRO A 30 -3.65 -3.53 21.78
N GLN A 31 -3.98 -3.33 20.51
CA GLN A 31 -4.69 -4.31 19.69
C GLN A 31 -3.75 -5.37 19.13
N CYS A 32 -3.04 -6.06 20.01
CA CYS A 32 -2.24 -7.23 19.67
C CYS A 32 -2.28 -8.23 20.83
N THR A 33 -1.75 -9.43 20.58
CA THR A 33 -1.53 -10.45 21.61
C THR A 33 -0.05 -10.80 21.60
N LEU A 34 0.65 -10.51 22.69
CA LEU A 34 2.05 -10.91 22.83
C LEU A 34 2.13 -12.33 23.43
N VAL A 35 3.12 -13.09 22.98
CA VAL A 35 3.54 -14.34 23.62
C VAL A 35 5.02 -14.27 23.96
N SER A 36 5.46 -15.01 24.97
CA SER A 36 6.87 -15.06 25.31
C SER A 36 7.69 -15.74 24.21
N ALA A 37 8.92 -15.28 24.01
CA ALA A 37 9.91 -15.97 23.18
C ALA A 37 10.04 -17.46 23.58
N ASP A 38 10.17 -18.33 22.58
CA ASP A 38 10.49 -19.75 22.80
C ASP A 38 11.89 -19.89 23.43
N SER A 39 12.04 -20.81 24.38
CA SER A 39 13.29 -20.99 25.12
C SER A 39 14.45 -21.50 24.25
N ASP A 40 14.15 -22.15 23.12
CA ASP A 40 15.17 -22.55 22.14
C ASP A 40 15.71 -21.37 21.34
N ILE A 41 15.12 -20.18 21.41
CA ILE A 41 15.60 -19.03 20.65
C ILE A 41 16.80 -18.39 21.37
N LEU A 42 17.92 -18.37 20.65
CA LEU A 42 19.07 -17.53 20.93
C LEU A 42 18.81 -16.16 20.28
N CYS A 43 18.75 -15.12 21.10
CA CYS A 43 18.60 -13.75 20.66
C CYS A 43 19.95 -13.03 20.77
N GLU A 44 20.50 -12.60 19.64
CA GLU A 44 21.70 -11.77 19.55
C GLU A 44 21.29 -10.39 19.04
N TYR A 45 21.39 -9.39 19.91
CA TYR A 45 21.08 -7.99 19.58
C TYR A 45 22.34 -7.24 19.17
N ASP A 46 22.19 -6.15 18.42
CA ASP A 46 23.30 -5.28 18.00
C ASP A 46 24.42 -6.00 17.20
N VAL A 47 24.09 -7.04 16.44
CA VAL A 47 25.06 -7.74 15.59
C VAL A 47 25.55 -6.79 14.49
N GLY A 48 26.86 -6.51 14.49
CA GLY A 48 27.51 -5.65 13.51
C GLY A 48 27.65 -6.32 12.15
N VAL A 49 26.89 -5.86 11.16
CA VAL A 49 26.99 -6.25 9.75
C VAL A 49 27.94 -5.29 9.05
N MET A 50 29.14 -5.77 8.71
CA MET A 50 30.18 -4.95 8.09
C MET A 50 30.04 -4.92 6.57
N LEU A 51 29.71 -3.75 6.01
CA LEU A 51 29.65 -3.56 4.57
C LEU A 51 31.07 -3.44 3.96
N PRO A 52 31.24 -3.68 2.64
CA PRO A 52 32.53 -3.58 1.96
C PRO A 52 33.24 -2.23 2.08
N ASP A 53 32.47 -1.14 2.23
CA ASP A 53 33.02 0.22 2.41
C ASP A 53 33.41 0.53 3.86
N GLY A 54 33.27 -0.43 4.77
CA GLY A 54 33.59 -0.30 6.19
C GLY A 54 32.42 0.20 7.05
N THR A 55 31.29 0.58 6.45
CA THR A 55 30.09 0.97 7.20
C THR A 55 29.56 -0.21 8.02
N LYS A 56 29.30 0.01 9.31
CA LYS A 56 28.68 -1.00 10.18
C LYS A 56 27.19 -0.75 10.30
N LEU A 57 26.38 -1.73 9.88
CA LEU A 57 24.95 -1.76 10.17
C LEU A 57 24.67 -2.65 11.40
N LEU A 58 23.54 -2.43 12.07
CA LEU A 58 23.12 -3.22 13.22
C LEU A 58 21.91 -4.09 12.86
N ALA A 59 22.00 -5.36 13.27
CA ALA A 59 20.93 -6.33 13.12
C ALA A 59 20.64 -7.05 14.44
N ASN A 60 19.38 -7.44 14.62
CA ASN A 60 19.02 -8.46 15.58
C ASN A 60 18.98 -9.81 14.86
N VAL A 61 19.66 -10.81 15.41
CA VAL A 61 19.75 -12.17 14.88
C VAL A 61 19.10 -13.13 15.87
N PHE A 62 18.13 -13.89 15.38
CA PHE A 62 17.43 -14.91 16.16
C PHE A 62 17.64 -16.27 15.52
N ARG A 63 18.09 -17.26 16.30
CA ARG A 63 18.41 -18.60 15.81
C ARG A 63 18.19 -19.64 16.89
N SER A 64 18.13 -20.92 16.50
CA SER A 64 17.92 -22.03 17.44
C SER A 64 19.21 -22.30 18.24
N ARG A 65 19.10 -22.40 19.57
CA ARG A 65 20.18 -22.83 20.47
C ARG A 65 20.62 -24.24 20.13
N ARG A 66 19.68 -25.16 19.90
CA ARG A 66 20.00 -26.53 19.45
C ARG A 66 20.76 -26.54 18.14
N ALA A 67 20.37 -25.70 17.17
CA ALA A 67 21.09 -25.61 15.90
C ALA A 67 22.53 -25.12 16.10
N GLU A 68 22.76 -24.17 17.00
CA GLU A 68 24.11 -23.71 17.37
C GLU A 68 24.93 -24.83 18.03
N GLU A 69 24.36 -25.51 19.02
CA GLU A 69 25.00 -26.62 19.74
C GLU A 69 25.42 -27.74 18.77
N ASP A 70 24.59 -28.03 17.78
CA ASP A 70 24.86 -29.02 16.72
C ASP A 70 25.76 -28.50 15.59
N SER A 71 26.21 -27.24 15.65
CA SER A 71 26.91 -26.55 14.54
C SER A 71 26.17 -26.66 13.20
N ARG A 72 24.83 -26.72 13.25
CA ARG A 72 23.96 -26.86 12.10
C ARG A 72 23.74 -25.50 11.45
N LYS A 73 24.14 -25.39 10.19
CA LYS A 73 23.84 -24.23 9.36
C LYS A 73 22.35 -24.20 8.99
N VAL A 74 21.78 -23.01 8.98
CA VAL A 74 20.36 -22.79 8.66
C VAL A 74 20.18 -21.68 7.62
N PRO A 75 19.11 -21.73 6.82
CA PRO A 75 18.74 -20.63 5.94
C PRO A 75 18.19 -19.45 6.73
N VAL A 76 18.11 -18.29 6.09
CA VAL A 76 17.69 -17.03 6.73
C VAL A 76 16.38 -16.50 6.16
N VAL A 77 15.50 -16.08 7.06
CA VAL A 77 14.44 -15.10 6.77
C VAL A 77 14.93 -13.72 7.20
N MET A 78 15.02 -12.78 6.27
CA MET A 78 15.57 -11.45 6.54
C MET A 78 14.57 -10.33 6.23
N CYS A 79 14.63 -9.25 7.02
CA CYS A 79 14.00 -7.98 6.71
C CYS A 79 14.95 -6.80 6.96
N ALA A 80 14.69 -5.66 6.32
CA ALA A 80 15.41 -4.41 6.58
C ALA A 80 14.48 -3.21 6.49
N HIS A 81 14.67 -2.26 7.41
CA HIS A 81 13.77 -1.11 7.56
C HIS A 81 14.46 0.15 8.13
N PRO A 82 13.86 1.34 7.94
CA PRO A 82 14.30 2.60 8.55
C PRO A 82 13.66 2.84 9.94
N TYR A 83 13.23 1.77 10.61
CA TYR A 83 12.76 1.82 11.99
C TYR A 83 13.90 1.43 12.95
N ASP A 84 13.57 1.19 14.20
CA ASP A 84 14.50 0.74 15.22
C ASP A 84 14.13 -0.68 15.68
N ASN A 85 14.97 -1.65 15.31
CA ASN A 85 14.78 -3.07 15.67
C ASN A 85 14.95 -3.33 17.18
N HIS A 86 15.46 -2.39 17.99
CA HIS A 86 15.52 -2.48 19.45
C HIS A 86 14.20 -2.16 20.13
N LYS A 87 13.25 -1.62 19.38
CA LYS A 87 11.90 -1.40 19.88
C LYS A 87 11.21 -2.77 19.90
N LEU A 88 11.49 -3.55 20.95
CA LEU A 88 10.94 -4.88 21.22
C LEU A 88 10.29 -4.88 22.60
N PRO A 89 9.10 -5.49 22.77
CA PRO A 89 8.50 -5.66 24.08
C PRO A 89 9.41 -6.33 25.12
N ALA A 90 10.20 -7.32 24.72
CA ALA A 90 11.12 -8.07 25.59
C ALA A 90 12.28 -7.23 26.15
N LEU A 91 12.65 -6.11 25.51
CA LEU A 91 13.73 -5.22 25.96
C LEU A 91 13.25 -4.11 26.91
N GLY A 92 12.02 -4.19 27.42
CA GLY A 92 11.54 -3.34 28.51
C GLY A 92 11.13 -1.91 28.12
N LYS A 93 11.02 -1.62 26.81
CA LYS A 93 10.38 -0.41 26.28
C LYS A 93 8.95 -0.82 25.87
N THR A 94 7.90 -0.62 26.68
CA THR A 94 6.94 0.47 26.46
C THR A 94 5.71 0.41 27.36
N PRO A 95 5.19 1.60 27.73
CA PRO A 95 3.79 1.90 27.41
C PRO A 95 3.60 2.86 26.22
N LEU A 96 4.60 3.68 25.85
CA LEU A 96 4.44 4.75 24.83
C LEU A 96 5.60 4.93 23.81
N ASP A 97 6.74 4.23 23.92
CA ASP A 97 7.92 4.42 23.04
C ASP A 97 8.43 3.12 22.33
N GLY A 98 7.81 2.73 21.21
CA GLY A 98 8.11 1.46 20.49
C GLY A 98 6.98 0.42 20.52
N PRO A 99 6.99 -0.66 19.72
CA PRO A 99 5.89 -1.59 19.67
C PRO A 99 5.65 -2.19 21.07
N PRO A 100 4.38 -2.32 21.50
CA PRO A 100 3.18 -2.23 20.69
C PRO A 100 2.58 -0.82 20.57
N HIS A 101 3.35 0.27 20.63
CA HIS A 101 2.84 1.63 20.46
C HIS A 101 2.07 1.81 19.14
N GLN A 102 2.54 1.24 18.03
CA GLN A 102 1.79 1.31 16.78
C GLN A 102 0.45 0.60 16.93
N TYR A 103 0.39 -0.54 17.61
CA TYR A 103 -0.85 -1.24 17.95
C TYR A 103 -1.72 -0.53 19.01
N ARG A 104 -1.25 0.56 19.63
CA ARG A 104 -2.03 1.47 20.50
C ARG A 104 -2.68 2.61 19.74
N LEU A 105 -2.18 2.92 18.54
CA LEU A 105 -2.66 4.03 17.71
C LEU A 105 -3.41 3.53 16.48
N ILE A 106 -2.87 2.49 15.85
CA ILE A 106 -3.37 1.94 14.58
C ILE A 106 -4.30 0.77 14.89
N PRO A 107 -5.59 0.90 14.54
CA PRO A 107 -6.54 -0.17 14.75
C PRO A 107 -6.22 -1.40 13.89
N GLN A 108 -6.62 -2.56 14.38
CA GLN A 108 -6.47 -3.84 13.69
C GLN A 108 -7.87 -4.30 13.27
N ALA A 109 -8.12 -4.26 11.96
CA ALA A 109 -9.42 -4.61 11.39
C ALA A 109 -9.73 -6.10 11.65
N GLY A 110 -10.74 -6.37 12.51
CA GLY A 110 -11.34 -7.69 12.68
C GLY A 110 -10.58 -8.68 13.58
N GLY A 111 -9.38 -8.34 14.05
CA GLY A 111 -8.57 -9.28 14.83
C GLY A 111 -7.51 -8.64 15.72
N ARG A 112 -6.70 -9.49 16.35
CA ARG A 112 -5.59 -9.12 17.23
C ARG A 112 -4.36 -9.91 16.77
N PRO A 113 -3.44 -9.30 16.00
CA PRO A 113 -2.24 -9.98 15.56
C PRO A 113 -1.49 -10.54 16.78
N LYS A 114 -1.09 -11.80 16.66
CA LYS A 114 -0.41 -12.56 17.71
C LYS A 114 1.03 -12.83 17.29
N PHE A 115 1.98 -12.38 18.08
CA PHE A 115 3.42 -12.53 17.81
C PHE A 115 4.23 -12.49 19.10
N SER A 116 5.49 -12.91 19.04
CA SER A 116 6.37 -12.94 20.20
C SER A 116 6.78 -11.55 20.71
N ASP A 117 7.13 -11.46 21.99
CA ASP A 117 7.69 -10.26 22.61
C ASP A 117 9.08 -9.86 22.07
N ILE A 118 9.68 -10.68 21.20
CA ILE A 118 10.92 -10.41 20.46
C ILE A 118 10.68 -10.03 18.98
N THR A 119 9.43 -9.75 18.60
CA THR A 119 9.08 -9.29 17.24
C THR A 119 8.98 -7.75 17.21
N SER A 120 9.78 -7.10 16.35
CA SER A 120 9.66 -5.66 16.14
C SER A 120 8.53 -5.34 15.16
N TRP A 121 8.22 -4.05 15.02
CA TRP A 121 7.17 -3.58 14.11
C TRP A 121 7.32 -4.16 12.69
N GLU A 122 6.24 -4.72 12.15
CA GLU A 122 6.14 -5.28 10.79
C GLU A 122 7.03 -6.50 10.47
N SER A 123 7.85 -6.96 11.41
CA SER A 123 8.91 -7.95 11.17
C SER A 123 8.43 -9.42 11.22
N PRO A 124 9.16 -10.36 10.58
CA PRO A 124 8.92 -11.79 10.75
C PRO A 124 9.10 -12.23 12.20
N ASP A 125 8.11 -12.95 12.77
CA ASP A 125 8.16 -13.40 14.17
C ASP A 125 9.17 -14.55 14.38
N PRO A 126 10.22 -14.38 15.21
CA PRO A 126 11.17 -15.45 15.52
C PRO A 126 10.52 -16.72 16.09
N ASN A 127 9.43 -16.61 16.86
CA ASN A 127 8.71 -17.78 17.40
C ASN A 127 8.08 -18.66 16.32
N PHE A 128 7.88 -18.14 15.11
CA PHE A 128 7.39 -18.92 13.99
C PHE A 128 8.55 -19.47 13.15
N TRP A 129 9.50 -18.62 12.80
CA TRP A 129 10.54 -18.95 11.83
C TRP A 129 11.69 -19.80 12.40
N VAL A 130 12.08 -19.60 13.67
CA VAL A 130 13.16 -20.38 14.28
C VAL A 130 12.77 -21.85 14.44
N PRO A 131 11.59 -22.20 14.99
CA PRO A 131 11.13 -23.60 15.01
C PRO A 131 10.89 -24.19 13.61
N ALA A 132 10.63 -23.34 12.60
CA ALA A 132 10.52 -23.75 11.20
C ALA A 132 11.90 -24.06 10.55
N GLY A 133 13.00 -23.93 11.29
CA GLY A 133 14.35 -24.25 10.82
C GLY A 133 15.05 -23.11 10.07
N TYR A 134 14.67 -21.86 10.33
CA TYR A 134 15.34 -20.67 9.80
C TYR A 134 16.01 -19.88 10.93
N ALA A 135 17.02 -19.09 10.60
CA ALA A 135 17.36 -17.91 11.40
C ALA A 135 16.53 -16.70 10.94
N VAL A 136 16.25 -15.76 11.83
CA VAL A 136 15.63 -14.46 11.50
C VAL A 136 16.66 -13.36 11.66
N VAL A 137 16.82 -12.53 10.65
CA VAL A 137 17.69 -11.34 10.69
C VAL A 137 16.86 -10.09 10.45
N ASN A 138 16.86 -9.19 11.43
CA ASN A 138 16.12 -7.93 11.39
C ASN A 138 17.09 -6.75 11.41
N LEU A 139 17.30 -6.13 10.23
CA LEU A 139 18.36 -5.17 9.98
C LEU A 139 17.84 -3.72 10.03
N ASN A 140 18.54 -2.85 10.75
CA ASN A 140 18.37 -1.40 10.60
C ASN A 140 19.15 -0.91 9.38
N LEU A 141 18.45 -0.24 8.45
CA LEU A 141 19.08 0.35 7.26
C LEU A 141 20.08 1.47 7.62
N PRO A 142 20.97 1.88 6.70
CA PRO A 142 21.98 2.90 6.98
C PRO A 142 21.40 4.16 7.63
N GLY A 143 22.01 4.62 8.71
CA GLY A 143 21.63 5.82 9.46
C GLY A 143 20.39 5.68 10.36
N PHE A 144 19.85 4.47 10.56
CA PHE A 144 18.71 4.20 11.43
C PHE A 144 19.06 3.23 12.57
N GLY A 145 18.39 3.35 13.71
CA GLY A 145 18.43 2.36 14.80
C GLY A 145 19.84 2.00 15.28
N GLY A 146 20.78 2.95 15.24
CA GLY A 146 22.18 2.75 15.61
C GLY A 146 23.11 2.30 14.47
N SER A 147 22.58 1.95 13.29
CA SER A 147 23.40 1.71 12.09
C SER A 147 24.13 2.99 11.67
N GLU A 148 25.36 2.83 11.20
CA GLU A 148 26.16 3.89 10.58
C GLU A 148 25.65 4.20 9.17
N GLY A 149 26.25 5.22 8.54
CA GLY A 149 25.98 5.59 7.15
C GLY A 149 24.84 6.61 6.97
N MET A 150 24.58 6.92 5.71
CA MET A 150 23.65 7.99 5.31
C MET A 150 22.18 7.51 5.38
N ALA A 151 21.40 8.15 6.25
CA ALA A 151 19.97 7.91 6.35
C ALA A 151 19.27 8.41 5.08
N THR A 152 18.61 7.50 4.36
CA THR A 152 17.76 7.82 3.20
C THR A 152 16.51 6.95 3.25
N VAL A 153 15.49 7.25 2.45
CA VAL A 153 14.31 6.36 2.30
C VAL A 153 13.92 6.17 0.85
N MET A 154 13.58 4.93 0.51
CA MET A 154 13.22 4.50 -0.84
C MET A 154 14.29 4.98 -1.83
N SER A 155 15.52 4.49 -1.67
CA SER A 155 16.69 5.00 -2.42
C SER A 155 17.59 3.86 -2.90
N ASP A 156 18.41 4.17 -3.91
CA ASP A 156 19.43 3.23 -4.38
C ASP A 156 20.50 2.96 -3.30
N ASN A 157 20.77 3.92 -2.41
CA ASN A 157 21.68 3.73 -1.28
C ASN A 157 21.18 2.66 -0.30
N GLN A 158 19.88 2.65 0.03
CA GLN A 158 19.30 1.60 0.86
C GLN A 158 19.34 0.25 0.15
N SER A 159 19.02 0.20 -1.13
CA SER A 159 19.05 -1.03 -1.93
C SER A 159 20.47 -1.63 -1.98
N LYS A 160 21.50 -0.81 -2.23
CA LYS A 160 22.91 -1.23 -2.21
C LYS A 160 23.32 -1.79 -0.86
N ALA A 161 23.06 -1.06 0.23
CA ALA A 161 23.44 -1.50 1.57
C ALA A 161 22.71 -2.79 1.97
N TYR A 162 21.44 -2.93 1.58
CA TYR A 162 20.68 -4.16 1.85
C TYR A 162 21.23 -5.34 1.03
N TYR A 163 21.62 -5.12 -0.23
CA TYR A 163 22.29 -6.14 -1.04
C TYR A 163 23.56 -6.64 -0.35
N GLU A 164 24.44 -5.72 0.05
CA GLU A 164 25.73 -6.05 0.69
C GLU A 164 25.51 -6.75 2.04
N ALA A 165 24.51 -6.34 2.82
CA ALA A 165 24.14 -6.98 4.07
C ALA A 165 23.62 -8.42 3.87
N ILE A 166 22.81 -8.67 2.83
CA ILE A 166 22.35 -10.03 2.49
C ILE A 166 23.56 -10.94 2.19
N GLU A 167 24.50 -10.46 1.38
CA GLU A 167 25.71 -11.22 1.04
C GLU A 167 26.65 -11.42 2.24
N TRP A 168 26.66 -10.49 3.19
CA TRP A 168 27.40 -10.65 4.45
C TRP A 168 26.75 -11.70 5.35
N VAL A 169 25.42 -11.65 5.52
CA VAL A 169 24.65 -12.61 6.32
C VAL A 169 24.81 -14.03 5.77
N ALA A 170 24.75 -14.19 4.44
CA ALA A 170 24.95 -15.46 3.77
C ALA A 170 26.33 -16.11 4.01
N ARG A 171 27.33 -15.32 4.43
CA ARG A 171 28.69 -15.80 4.72
C ARG A 171 28.94 -16.12 6.19
N GLN A 172 27.97 -15.89 7.08
CA GLN A 172 28.13 -16.21 8.49
C GLN A 172 28.27 -17.71 8.72
N PRO A 173 29.07 -18.16 9.71
CA PRO A 173 29.35 -19.58 9.91
C PRO A 173 28.12 -20.42 10.22
N TRP A 174 27.06 -19.83 10.77
CA TRP A 174 25.79 -20.46 11.09
C TRP A 174 24.77 -20.40 9.93
N CYS A 175 25.05 -19.66 8.86
CA CYS A 175 24.17 -19.53 7.70
C CYS A 175 24.54 -20.57 6.64
N ASP A 176 23.54 -21.18 5.99
CA ASP A 176 23.75 -22.13 4.89
C ASP A 176 23.99 -21.46 3.53
N GLY A 177 23.90 -20.12 3.49
CA GLY A 177 24.10 -19.29 2.30
C GLY A 177 22.81 -18.92 1.56
N ALA A 178 21.64 -19.40 1.99
CA ALA A 178 20.36 -19.06 1.39
C ALA A 178 19.57 -18.04 2.23
N VAL A 179 19.14 -16.95 1.59
CA VAL A 179 18.34 -15.90 2.21
C VAL A 179 17.03 -15.73 1.45
N GLY A 180 15.90 -15.68 2.17
CA GLY A 180 14.63 -15.20 1.64
C GLY A 180 14.17 -13.97 2.42
N LEU A 181 13.47 -13.05 1.75
CA LEU A 181 12.97 -11.84 2.40
C LEU A 181 11.50 -11.95 2.75
N ASN A 182 11.11 -11.41 3.90
CA ASN A 182 9.72 -11.35 4.34
C ASN A 182 9.51 -10.13 5.24
N GLY A 183 8.34 -9.50 5.16
CA GLY A 183 7.98 -8.36 5.99
C GLY A 183 6.87 -7.52 5.38
N VAL A 184 6.31 -6.62 6.20
CA VAL A 184 5.15 -5.81 5.86
C VAL A 184 5.55 -4.36 5.52
N SER A 185 4.79 -3.67 4.65
CA SER A 185 4.90 -2.22 4.44
C SER A 185 6.31 -1.80 4.01
N PHE A 186 7.08 -1.03 4.79
CA PHE A 186 8.43 -0.62 4.36
C PHE A 186 9.38 -1.82 4.21
N LEU A 187 9.20 -2.85 5.05
CA LEU A 187 9.93 -4.12 4.92
C LEU A 187 9.52 -4.89 3.66
N ALA A 188 8.38 -4.59 3.04
CA ALA A 188 8.00 -5.08 1.72
C ALA A 188 8.56 -4.18 0.59
N ILE A 189 8.55 -2.86 0.77
CA ILE A 189 9.10 -1.90 -0.20
C ILE A 189 10.58 -2.20 -0.49
N THR A 190 11.38 -2.42 0.56
CA THR A 190 12.82 -2.69 0.44
C THR A 190 13.12 -3.98 -0.31
N GLN A 191 12.21 -4.96 -0.27
CA GLN A 191 12.34 -6.22 -1.03
C GLN A 191 12.29 -5.97 -2.53
N PHE A 192 11.34 -5.15 -3.01
CA PHE A 192 11.27 -4.80 -4.42
C PHE A 192 12.53 -4.07 -4.90
N GLN A 193 13.06 -3.16 -4.07
CA GLN A 193 14.24 -2.38 -4.40
C GLN A 193 15.52 -3.22 -4.45
N VAL A 194 15.72 -4.15 -3.52
CA VAL A 194 16.91 -5.01 -3.50
C VAL A 194 16.82 -6.16 -4.51
N ALA A 195 15.61 -6.66 -4.79
CA ALA A 195 15.38 -7.69 -5.80
C ALA A 195 15.72 -7.22 -7.23
N ALA A 196 15.67 -5.91 -7.47
CA ALA A 196 16.09 -5.26 -8.71
C ALA A 196 17.12 -4.15 -8.41
N CYS A 197 18.13 -4.49 -7.61
CA CYS A 197 19.16 -3.54 -7.18
C CYS A 197 19.92 -2.96 -8.40
N ARG A 198 19.71 -1.66 -8.66
CA ARG A 198 20.34 -0.97 -9.81
C ARG A 198 21.86 -0.92 -9.71
N HIS A 199 22.40 -0.76 -8.50
CA HIS A 199 23.84 -0.64 -8.28
C HIS A 199 24.62 -1.87 -8.77
N TYR A 200 24.06 -3.06 -8.57
CA TYR A 200 24.66 -4.33 -8.98
C TYR A 200 24.02 -4.94 -10.23
N GLY A 201 23.03 -4.26 -10.82
CA GLY A 201 22.31 -4.72 -12.03
C GLY A 201 21.41 -5.93 -11.82
N GLY A 202 21.03 -6.24 -10.57
CA GLY A 202 20.24 -7.42 -10.23
C GLY A 202 20.22 -7.74 -8.73
N PRO A 203 19.56 -8.82 -8.33
CA PRO A 203 19.46 -9.23 -6.92
C PRO A 203 20.79 -9.83 -6.38
N PRO A 204 20.97 -9.86 -5.05
CA PRO A 204 22.07 -10.60 -4.43
C PRO A 204 22.05 -12.09 -4.80
N PRO A 205 23.18 -12.73 -5.15
CA PRO A 205 23.25 -14.17 -5.40
C PRO A 205 22.69 -15.05 -4.27
N ALA A 206 22.84 -14.62 -3.01
CA ALA A 206 22.30 -15.33 -1.86
C ALA A 206 20.77 -15.22 -1.72
N LEU A 207 20.14 -14.22 -2.35
CA LEU A 207 18.71 -13.98 -2.28
C LEU A 207 17.94 -14.96 -3.18
N LYS A 208 17.13 -15.84 -2.58
CA LYS A 208 16.40 -16.90 -3.29
C LYS A 208 14.96 -16.57 -3.63
N CYS A 209 14.30 -15.75 -2.81
CA CYS A 209 12.92 -15.31 -3.05
C CYS A 209 12.55 -14.10 -2.20
N ILE A 210 11.46 -13.42 -2.58
CA ILE A 210 10.88 -12.30 -1.82
C ILE A 210 9.40 -12.57 -1.46
N VAL A 211 8.99 -12.12 -0.28
CA VAL A 211 7.61 -12.13 0.20
C VAL A 211 7.21 -10.71 0.62
N PRO A 212 6.98 -9.81 -0.35
CA PRO A 212 6.57 -8.44 -0.06
C PRO A 212 5.10 -8.42 0.35
N TRP A 213 4.85 -8.27 1.66
CA TRP A 213 3.50 -8.28 2.20
C TRP A 213 2.92 -6.87 2.29
N GLU A 214 2.11 -6.47 1.30
CA GLU A 214 1.56 -5.11 1.15
C GLU A 214 2.68 -4.05 1.11
N GLY A 215 3.32 -3.87 -0.06
CA GLY A 215 4.33 -2.84 -0.30
C GLY A 215 4.00 -1.96 -1.50
N LEU A 216 4.21 -0.65 -1.38
CA LEU A 216 4.12 0.26 -2.53
C LEU A 216 5.37 0.13 -3.41
N THR A 217 5.27 0.54 -4.68
CA THR A 217 6.40 0.44 -5.63
C THR A 217 6.75 1.76 -6.29
N ASP A 218 5.81 2.72 -6.32
CA ASP A 218 6.05 4.10 -6.74
C ASP A 218 5.45 5.03 -5.68
N PRO A 219 6.25 5.66 -4.80
CA PRO A 219 5.71 6.49 -3.73
C PRO A 219 4.92 7.69 -4.24
N TYR A 220 5.27 8.26 -5.40
CA TYR A 220 4.54 9.39 -5.97
C TYR A 220 3.13 8.98 -6.38
N GLN A 221 2.99 7.87 -7.10
CA GLN A 221 1.69 7.43 -7.61
C GLN A 221 0.85 6.71 -6.56
N ASP A 222 1.47 5.93 -5.68
CA ASP A 222 0.75 4.99 -4.81
C ASP A 222 0.23 5.64 -3.53
N SER A 223 0.95 6.64 -3.01
CA SER A 223 0.65 7.23 -1.70
C SER A 223 0.64 8.76 -1.72
N ILE A 224 1.66 9.40 -2.29
CA ILE A 224 1.92 10.83 -2.09
C ILE A 224 1.06 11.73 -2.99
N CYS A 225 0.86 11.34 -4.23
CA CYS A 225 0.10 12.12 -5.22
C CYS A 225 -0.83 11.24 -6.08
N PRO A 226 -1.62 10.31 -5.48
CA PRO A 226 -2.50 9.44 -6.25
C PRO A 226 -3.49 10.28 -7.06
N GLY A 227 -3.51 10.07 -8.38
CA GLY A 227 -4.36 10.85 -9.29
C GLY A 227 -3.98 12.33 -9.41
N GLY A 228 -2.78 12.73 -8.97
CA GLY A 228 -2.36 14.13 -8.95
C GLY A 228 -2.88 14.93 -7.75
N ILE A 229 -3.58 14.31 -6.80
CA ILE A 229 -4.03 14.94 -5.55
C ILE A 229 -3.03 14.65 -4.43
N GLU A 230 -2.55 15.70 -3.77
CA GLU A 230 -1.55 15.61 -2.70
C GLU A 230 -2.12 14.91 -1.44
N ASP A 231 -1.41 13.89 -0.94
CA ASP A 231 -1.62 13.31 0.39
C ASP A 231 -0.52 13.79 1.34
N ALA A 232 -0.89 14.69 2.26
CA ALA A 232 0.03 15.21 3.26
C ALA A 232 -0.10 14.46 4.60
N GLY A 233 -1.16 13.67 4.79
CA GLY A 233 -1.50 13.07 6.08
C GLY A 233 -0.56 11.92 6.44
N PHE A 234 -0.47 10.92 5.57
CA PHE A 234 0.31 9.72 5.85
C PHE A 234 1.80 10.01 6.02
N LEU A 235 2.40 10.78 5.12
CA LEU A 235 3.82 11.11 5.18
C LEU A 235 4.19 11.90 6.43
N THR A 236 3.33 12.84 6.85
CA THR A 236 3.53 13.60 8.08
C THR A 236 3.49 12.66 9.28
N PHE A 237 2.47 11.80 9.35
CA PHE A 237 2.39 10.77 10.39
C PHE A 237 3.66 9.91 10.43
N TRP A 238 4.02 9.27 9.32
CA TRP A 238 5.14 8.35 9.22
C TRP A 238 6.49 9.01 9.55
N TRP A 239 6.72 10.24 9.07
CA TRP A 239 7.92 11.01 9.41
C TRP A 239 8.07 11.21 10.92
N HIS A 240 6.99 11.61 11.59
CA HIS A 240 7.03 12.02 12.98
C HIS A 240 6.94 10.86 13.98
N THR A 241 6.31 9.73 13.63
CA THR A 241 6.17 8.58 14.54
C THR A 241 7.18 7.47 14.31
N GLU A 242 7.63 7.27 13.06
CA GLU A 242 8.50 6.13 12.73
C GLU A 242 9.91 6.56 12.31
N VAL A 243 10.04 7.42 11.29
CA VAL A 243 11.34 7.71 10.64
C VAL A 243 12.22 8.62 11.50
N LYS A 244 11.73 9.82 11.84
CA LYS A 244 12.52 10.81 12.59
C LYS A 244 12.99 10.28 13.95
N PRO A 245 12.17 9.54 14.74
CA PRO A 245 12.62 8.98 16.01
C PRO A 245 13.67 7.88 15.89
N ALA A 246 13.82 7.26 14.71
CA ALA A 246 14.78 6.18 14.47
C ALA A 246 16.12 6.66 13.88
N LEU A 247 16.27 7.94 13.53
CA LEU A 247 17.51 8.49 12.99
C LEU A 247 18.65 8.40 14.01
N THR A 248 19.80 7.87 13.58
CA THR A 248 21.06 7.98 14.34
C THR A 248 21.61 9.41 14.27
N GLY A 249 21.44 10.08 13.13
CA GLY A 249 21.80 11.50 12.91
C GLY A 249 20.67 12.48 13.22
N SER A 250 20.87 13.77 12.92
CA SER A 250 19.81 14.76 13.10
C SER A 250 18.83 14.78 11.90
N ALA A 251 17.63 15.31 12.13
CA ALA A 251 16.69 15.58 11.03
C ALA A 251 17.26 16.58 10.00
N ALA A 252 18.15 17.48 10.42
CA ALA A 252 18.80 18.43 9.52
C ALA A 252 19.78 17.72 8.57
N ASP A 253 20.52 16.73 9.08
CA ASP A 253 21.41 15.89 8.25
C ASP A 253 20.59 15.10 7.22
N PHE A 254 19.50 14.47 7.65
CA PHE A 254 18.60 13.77 6.74
C PHE A 254 18.10 14.68 5.60
N ILE A 255 17.64 15.90 5.94
CA ILE A 255 17.12 16.86 4.95
C ILE A 255 18.23 17.30 3.99
N LYS A 256 19.43 17.54 4.51
CA LYS A 256 20.59 17.92 3.69
C LYS A 256 20.94 16.82 2.68
N ASP A 257 20.92 15.56 3.11
CA ASP A 257 21.34 14.42 2.29
C ASP A 257 20.23 13.94 1.33
N ASN A 258 18.96 14.20 1.64
CA ASN A 258 17.80 13.74 0.86
C ASN A 258 17.05 14.85 0.14
N ASP A 259 17.58 16.07 0.15
CA ASP A 259 16.99 17.30 -0.38
C ASP A 259 15.75 17.81 0.39
N ALA A 260 14.98 16.92 1.03
CA ALA A 260 13.81 17.25 1.82
C ALA A 260 13.58 16.25 2.97
N SER A 261 12.75 16.62 3.94
CA SER A 261 12.18 15.65 4.88
C SER A 261 11.16 14.78 4.16
N VAL A 262 10.82 13.62 4.73
CA VAL A 262 9.75 12.76 4.21
C VAL A 262 8.44 13.52 3.99
N ALA A 263 8.05 14.36 4.94
CA ALA A 263 6.82 15.16 4.83
C ALA A 263 6.94 16.33 3.83
N GLY A 264 8.17 16.75 3.49
CA GLY A 264 8.47 17.88 2.61
C GLY A 264 8.80 17.52 1.15
N MET A 265 8.91 16.23 0.82
CA MET A 265 9.33 15.78 -0.52
C MET A 265 8.44 16.35 -1.63
N LEU A 266 7.12 16.41 -1.42
CA LEU A 266 6.16 16.88 -2.42
C LEU A 266 6.19 18.41 -2.61
N GLU A 267 6.46 19.17 -1.55
CA GLU A 267 6.60 20.64 -1.65
C GLU A 267 7.83 21.00 -2.51
N LYS A 268 8.90 20.21 -2.41
CA LYS A 268 10.12 20.39 -3.20
C LYS A 268 10.04 19.81 -4.62
N HIS A 269 9.35 18.68 -4.77
CA HIS A 269 9.18 17.98 -6.05
C HIS A 269 7.69 17.74 -6.34
N PRO A 270 6.93 18.78 -6.76
CA PRO A 270 5.47 18.70 -6.91
C PRO A 270 5.00 17.86 -8.10
N LEU A 271 5.86 17.64 -9.09
CA LEU A 271 5.59 16.90 -10.33
C LEU A 271 6.51 15.67 -10.42
N MET A 272 6.02 14.64 -11.11
CA MET A 272 6.80 13.46 -11.46
C MET A 272 8.05 13.88 -12.25
N ASN A 273 9.23 13.54 -11.73
CA ASN A 273 10.52 13.94 -12.27
C ASN A 273 11.58 12.86 -11.95
N ALA A 274 12.86 13.15 -12.19
CA ALA A 274 13.94 12.20 -11.92
C ALA A 274 14.01 11.77 -10.44
N TYR A 275 13.73 12.66 -9.49
CA TYR A 275 13.71 12.36 -8.06
C TYR A 275 12.70 11.25 -7.72
N TRP A 276 11.47 11.36 -8.21
CA TRP A 276 10.45 10.33 -7.96
C TRP A 276 10.73 9.02 -8.68
N ARG A 277 11.28 9.07 -9.90
CA ARG A 277 11.67 7.87 -10.65
C ARG A 277 12.79 7.09 -9.98
N GLU A 278 13.74 7.78 -9.36
CA GLU A 278 14.79 7.15 -8.56
C GLU A 278 14.19 6.38 -7.37
N LYS A 279 13.21 6.98 -6.68
CA LYS A 279 12.56 6.35 -5.52
C LYS A 279 11.68 5.15 -5.86
N ALA A 280 11.11 5.12 -7.06
CA ALA A 280 10.30 4.01 -7.51
C ALA A 280 11.15 2.74 -7.73
N ALA A 281 10.63 1.59 -7.30
CA ALA A 281 11.27 0.30 -7.53
C ALA A 281 11.16 -0.11 -9.02
N PRO A 282 12.23 -0.57 -9.66
CA PRO A 282 12.20 -1.04 -11.04
C PRO A 282 11.60 -2.47 -11.13
N VAL A 283 10.30 -2.58 -10.88
CA VAL A 283 9.62 -3.87 -10.72
C VAL A 283 9.68 -4.78 -11.96
N ASP A 284 9.79 -4.22 -13.17
CA ASP A 284 9.92 -5.00 -14.41
C ASP A 284 11.24 -5.79 -14.49
N ASP A 285 12.24 -5.44 -13.68
CA ASP A 285 13.54 -6.11 -13.65
C ASP A 285 13.59 -7.25 -12.60
N ILE A 286 12.51 -7.46 -11.84
CA ILE A 286 12.44 -8.53 -10.84
C ILE A 286 12.18 -9.88 -11.53
N GLU A 287 13.17 -10.78 -11.46
CA GLU A 287 13.09 -12.16 -11.97
C GLU A 287 12.99 -13.22 -10.85
N LEU A 288 13.24 -12.83 -9.59
CA LEU A 288 13.21 -13.73 -8.44
C LEU A 288 11.82 -14.33 -8.20
N PRO A 289 11.73 -15.56 -7.67
CA PRO A 289 10.48 -16.07 -7.12
C PRO A 289 9.87 -15.09 -6.11
N MET A 290 8.57 -14.83 -6.23
CA MET A 290 7.88 -13.85 -5.40
C MET A 290 6.47 -14.29 -4.99
N LEU A 291 6.15 -14.12 -3.71
CA LEU A 291 4.80 -14.23 -3.16
C LEU A 291 4.36 -12.85 -2.66
N VAL A 292 3.56 -12.15 -3.46
CA VAL A 292 3.09 -10.78 -3.16
C VAL A 292 1.78 -10.85 -2.38
N CYS A 293 1.58 -9.95 -1.41
CA CYS A 293 0.24 -9.72 -0.86
C CYS A 293 -0.43 -8.51 -1.53
N GLY A 294 -1.57 -8.74 -2.20
CA GLY A 294 -2.43 -7.71 -2.78
C GLY A 294 -3.68 -7.49 -1.93
N SER A 295 -3.65 -6.49 -1.05
CA SER A 295 -4.78 -6.20 -0.16
C SER A 295 -5.77 -5.23 -0.80
N PHE A 296 -7.06 -5.60 -0.83
CA PHE A 296 -8.17 -4.71 -1.20
C PHE A 296 -8.56 -3.75 -0.07
N SER A 297 -7.95 -3.87 1.11
CA SER A 297 -8.17 -2.95 2.23
C SER A 297 -7.23 -1.75 2.13
N ASP A 298 -6.06 -1.86 1.52
CA ASP A 298 -4.99 -0.87 1.68
C ASP A 298 -4.97 0.20 0.57
N HIS A 299 -6.15 0.63 0.14
CA HIS A 299 -6.33 1.67 -0.88
C HIS A 299 -5.69 2.99 -0.39
N CYS A 300 -5.07 3.76 -1.29
CA CYS A 300 -4.25 4.94 -0.99
C CYS A 300 -2.87 4.67 -0.37
N LEU A 301 -2.45 3.41 -0.28
CA LEU A 301 -1.12 3.08 0.23
C LEU A 301 -0.46 1.97 -0.59
N HIS A 302 -0.54 0.69 -0.21
CA HIS A 302 0.24 -0.36 -0.88
C HIS A 302 -0.50 -1.11 -1.99
N THR A 303 -1.83 -0.97 -2.08
CA THR A 303 -2.65 -1.75 -3.02
C THR A 303 -2.11 -1.67 -4.44
N GLN A 304 -2.03 -0.46 -5.01
CA GLN A 304 -1.63 -0.30 -6.41
C GLN A 304 -0.22 -0.80 -6.66
N GLY A 305 0.70 -0.55 -5.73
CA GLY A 305 2.09 -0.99 -5.85
C GLY A 305 2.25 -2.51 -5.83
N SER A 306 1.46 -3.21 -5.01
CA SER A 306 1.48 -4.67 -4.90
C SER A 306 0.96 -5.34 -6.18
N PHE A 307 -0.18 -4.88 -6.70
CA PHE A 307 -0.70 -5.37 -7.98
C PHE A 307 0.21 -4.98 -9.17
N ARG A 308 0.81 -3.79 -9.15
CA ARG A 308 1.82 -3.37 -10.13
C ARG A 308 3.02 -4.32 -10.15
N ALA A 309 3.56 -4.68 -8.98
CA ALA A 309 4.69 -5.61 -8.89
C ALA A 309 4.35 -6.98 -9.49
N PHE A 310 3.23 -7.58 -9.08
CA PHE A 310 2.81 -8.89 -9.58
C PHE A 310 2.61 -8.90 -11.10
N THR A 311 1.95 -7.87 -11.64
CA THR A 311 1.63 -7.82 -13.07
C THR A 311 2.85 -7.54 -13.95
N ARG A 312 3.81 -6.74 -13.47
CA ARG A 312 4.95 -6.26 -14.28
C ARG A 312 6.25 -7.05 -14.11
N ALA A 313 6.46 -7.67 -12.95
CA ALA A 313 7.68 -8.45 -12.72
C ALA A 313 7.84 -9.57 -13.76
N ARG A 314 9.08 -9.79 -14.21
CA ARG A 314 9.45 -10.83 -15.18
C ARG A 314 9.64 -12.22 -14.56
N SER A 315 9.50 -12.32 -13.23
CA SER A 315 9.54 -13.59 -12.52
C SER A 315 8.63 -14.63 -13.15
N ARG A 316 9.20 -15.81 -13.39
CA ARG A 316 8.46 -17.00 -13.84
C ARG A 316 7.72 -17.72 -12.71
N HIS A 317 8.05 -17.37 -11.47
CA HIS A 317 7.54 -17.95 -10.25
C HIS A 317 6.95 -16.84 -9.39
N LYS A 318 5.79 -16.32 -9.80
CA LYS A 318 5.11 -15.23 -9.12
C LYS A 318 3.69 -15.61 -8.74
N TRP A 319 3.36 -15.35 -7.48
CA TRP A 319 2.05 -15.54 -6.90
C TRP A 319 1.58 -14.27 -6.22
N ILE A 320 0.27 -14.04 -6.18
CA ILE A 320 -0.35 -13.00 -5.38
C ILE A 320 -1.42 -13.61 -4.47
N TYR A 321 -1.30 -13.37 -3.17
CA TYR A 321 -2.34 -13.64 -2.18
C TYR A 321 -3.17 -12.38 -1.99
N THR A 322 -4.49 -12.46 -2.17
CA THR A 322 -5.37 -11.31 -1.99
C THR A 322 -6.29 -11.49 -0.80
N HIS A 323 -6.60 -10.37 -0.14
CA HIS A 323 -7.56 -10.34 0.95
C HIS A 323 -8.16 -8.95 1.08
N ARG A 324 -9.22 -8.85 1.87
CA ARG A 324 -9.70 -7.57 2.41
C ARG A 324 -9.81 -7.58 3.93
N GLY A 325 -8.97 -8.34 4.61
CA GLY A 325 -8.79 -8.30 6.07
C GLY A 325 -7.92 -7.13 6.55
N GLY A 326 -7.59 -7.12 7.85
CA GLY A 326 -6.61 -6.21 8.42
C GLY A 326 -5.17 -6.62 8.11
N LYS A 327 -4.34 -5.68 7.65
CA LYS A 327 -2.95 -5.88 7.20
C LYS A 327 -2.13 -6.81 8.10
N TRP A 328 -1.90 -6.41 9.35
CA TRP A 328 -1.06 -7.19 10.27
C TRP A 328 -1.75 -8.42 10.83
N ASP A 329 -3.08 -8.37 11.03
CA ASP A 329 -3.86 -9.52 11.48
C ASP A 329 -3.76 -10.68 10.48
N VAL A 330 -3.84 -10.36 9.18
CA VAL A 330 -3.67 -11.33 8.09
C VAL A 330 -2.22 -11.81 8.01
N PHE A 331 -1.23 -10.92 8.07
CA PHE A 331 0.20 -11.28 8.02
C PHE A 331 0.59 -12.30 9.11
N TYR A 332 0.15 -12.07 10.35
CA TYR A 332 0.44 -12.97 11.48
C TYR A 332 -0.57 -14.12 11.61
N SER A 333 -1.53 -14.25 10.69
CA SER A 333 -2.51 -15.34 10.74
C SER A 333 -1.83 -16.70 10.52
N PRO A 334 -2.31 -17.78 11.17
CA PRO A 334 -1.77 -19.11 10.94
C PRO A 334 -1.85 -19.58 9.48
N GLU A 335 -2.87 -19.14 8.74
CA GLU A 335 -3.04 -19.43 7.31
C GLU A 335 -1.88 -18.85 6.49
N VAL A 336 -1.63 -17.54 6.62
CA VAL A 336 -0.58 -16.85 5.90
C VAL A 336 0.81 -17.32 6.34
N GLN A 337 1.05 -17.50 7.64
CA GLN A 337 2.34 -17.98 8.12
C GLN A 337 2.67 -19.37 7.52
N ARG A 338 1.69 -20.27 7.43
CA ARG A 338 1.88 -21.58 6.77
C ARG A 338 2.14 -21.45 5.27
N LEU A 339 1.38 -20.62 4.57
CA LEU A 339 1.56 -20.37 3.13
C LEU A 339 2.96 -19.82 2.84
N THR A 340 3.34 -18.76 3.57
CA THR A 340 4.64 -18.10 3.43
C THR A 340 5.78 -19.04 3.80
N LYS A 341 5.64 -19.88 4.84
CA LYS A 341 6.62 -20.93 5.15
C LYS A 341 6.74 -21.93 4.00
N GLN A 342 5.63 -22.40 3.44
CA GLN A 342 5.65 -23.36 2.34
C GLN A 342 6.35 -22.78 1.09
N PHE A 343 6.13 -21.49 0.80
CA PHE A 343 6.86 -20.76 -0.24
C PHE A 343 8.37 -20.68 0.05
N MET A 344 8.73 -20.25 1.27
CA MET A 344 10.13 -20.11 1.68
C MET A 344 10.85 -21.46 1.65
N ASP A 345 10.22 -22.55 2.11
CA ASP A 345 10.79 -23.90 2.05
C ASP A 345 11.03 -24.33 0.59
N CYS A 346 10.11 -24.00 -0.32
CA CYS A 346 10.25 -24.34 -1.74
C CYS A 346 11.49 -23.68 -2.38
N PHE A 347 11.72 -22.40 -2.11
CA PHE A 347 12.75 -21.62 -2.81
C PHE A 347 14.04 -21.39 -2.04
N VAL A 348 13.97 -21.22 -0.71
CA VAL A 348 15.15 -21.00 0.14
C VAL A 348 15.79 -22.34 0.51
N LYS A 349 15.01 -23.35 0.92
CA LYS A 349 15.52 -24.69 1.22
C LYS A 349 15.59 -25.62 0.00
N GLY A 350 14.99 -25.22 -1.12
CA GLY A 350 14.94 -26.04 -2.34
C GLY A 350 13.94 -27.20 -2.28
N GLU A 351 12.99 -27.20 -1.34
CA GLU A 351 11.99 -28.26 -1.13
C GLU A 351 10.83 -28.16 -2.14
N SER A 352 11.15 -28.21 -3.43
CA SER A 352 10.18 -27.99 -4.53
C SER A 352 8.99 -28.96 -4.57
N ASN A 353 9.09 -30.11 -3.90
CA ASN A 353 8.03 -31.13 -3.82
C ASN A 353 7.07 -30.92 -2.63
N ASN A 354 7.22 -29.84 -1.86
CA ASN A 354 6.38 -29.54 -0.69
C ASN A 354 4.93 -29.12 -1.03
N GLY A 355 4.58 -29.11 -2.32
CA GLY A 355 3.25 -28.78 -2.83
C GLY A 355 3.02 -27.30 -3.14
N PHE A 356 3.95 -26.39 -2.81
CA PHE A 356 3.73 -24.95 -3.03
C PHE A 356 3.49 -24.61 -4.51
N LEU A 357 4.27 -25.21 -5.42
CA LEU A 357 4.18 -24.94 -6.86
C LEU A 357 2.82 -25.31 -7.48
N SER A 358 1.98 -26.05 -6.76
CA SER A 358 0.62 -26.36 -7.19
C SER A 358 -0.40 -25.23 -6.92
N HIS A 359 -0.02 -24.22 -6.13
CA HIS A 359 -0.89 -23.07 -5.87
C HIS A 359 -1.14 -22.26 -7.15
N PRO A 360 -2.38 -21.78 -7.35
CA PRO A 360 -2.71 -20.92 -8.47
C PRO A 360 -1.95 -19.58 -8.36
N PRO A 361 -1.49 -18.98 -9.49
CA PRO A 361 -0.79 -17.69 -9.47
C PRO A 361 -1.53 -16.57 -8.74
N VAL A 362 -2.87 -16.60 -8.71
CA VAL A 362 -3.70 -15.65 -7.96
C VAL A 362 -4.56 -16.43 -6.97
N MET A 363 -4.39 -16.16 -5.67
CA MET A 363 -5.28 -16.64 -4.61
C MET A 363 -6.27 -15.53 -4.29
N LEU A 364 -7.47 -15.63 -4.87
CA LEU A 364 -8.48 -14.58 -4.88
C LEU A 364 -9.45 -14.71 -3.69
N GLU A 365 -9.63 -13.64 -2.93
CA GLU A 365 -10.73 -13.51 -1.95
C GLU A 365 -11.82 -12.57 -2.50
N VAL A 366 -13.04 -13.10 -2.67
CA VAL A 366 -14.22 -12.34 -3.10
C VAL A 366 -15.12 -12.07 -1.91
N ARG A 367 -15.57 -10.83 -1.72
CA ARG A 367 -16.37 -10.46 -0.53
C ARG A 367 -17.75 -9.95 -0.87
N SER A 368 -18.74 -10.35 -0.08
CA SER A 368 -20.08 -9.76 -0.12
C SER A 368 -20.19 -8.52 0.79
N SER A 369 -19.39 -8.47 1.87
CA SER A 369 -19.31 -7.36 2.82
C SER A 369 -18.04 -7.44 3.68
N ARG A 370 -17.86 -6.49 4.61
CA ARG A 370 -16.75 -6.43 5.59
C ARG A 370 -16.59 -7.70 6.40
N ASP A 371 -17.67 -8.40 6.71
CA ASP A 371 -17.66 -9.53 7.64
C ASP A 371 -18.01 -10.85 6.94
N VAL A 372 -18.28 -10.81 5.62
CA VAL A 372 -18.70 -11.98 4.83
C VAL A 372 -17.81 -12.14 3.61
N ILE A 373 -16.98 -13.18 3.64
CA ILE A 373 -16.27 -13.70 2.46
C ILE A 373 -17.29 -14.51 1.67
N HIS A 374 -17.47 -14.17 0.40
CA HIS A 374 -18.33 -14.92 -0.51
C HIS A 374 -17.65 -16.22 -0.94
N GLU A 375 -16.40 -16.10 -1.38
CA GLU A 375 -15.62 -17.20 -1.92
C GLU A 375 -14.12 -16.92 -1.77
N ARG A 376 -13.33 -18.00 -1.66
CA ARG A 376 -11.88 -17.99 -1.91
C ARG A 376 -11.57 -18.99 -3.02
N ARG A 377 -10.90 -18.56 -4.07
CA ARG A 377 -10.58 -19.43 -5.22
C ARG A 377 -9.25 -19.10 -5.87
N GLY A 378 -8.82 -19.99 -6.76
CA GLY A 378 -7.59 -19.87 -7.54
C GLY A 378 -7.85 -19.34 -8.95
N GLU A 379 -6.99 -18.42 -9.40
CA GLU A 379 -7.02 -17.83 -10.74
C GLU A 379 -5.63 -17.85 -11.38
N GLN A 380 -5.58 -17.83 -12.72
CA GLN A 380 -4.32 -17.99 -13.47
C GLN A 380 -3.58 -16.68 -13.73
N ALA A 381 -4.27 -15.54 -13.69
CA ALA A 381 -3.68 -14.24 -14.00
C ALA A 381 -4.49 -13.10 -13.36
N TRP A 382 -3.85 -11.93 -13.26
CA TRP A 382 -4.49 -10.66 -12.97
C TRP A 382 -4.16 -9.64 -14.06
N PRO A 383 -5.14 -8.91 -14.64
CA PRO A 383 -6.59 -9.10 -14.49
C PRO A 383 -7.05 -10.51 -14.89
N LEU A 384 -8.24 -10.92 -14.44
CA LEU A 384 -8.74 -12.27 -14.70
C LEU A 384 -9.00 -12.48 -16.21
N PRO A 385 -8.58 -13.61 -16.83
CA PRO A 385 -8.76 -13.86 -18.27
C PRO A 385 -10.21 -13.86 -18.76
N GLY A 386 -11.19 -14.07 -17.87
CA GLY A 386 -12.62 -14.10 -18.18
C GLY A 386 -13.40 -12.81 -17.89
N VAL A 387 -12.73 -11.71 -17.53
CA VAL A 387 -13.41 -10.43 -17.23
C VAL A 387 -14.01 -9.83 -18.50
N THR A 388 -15.29 -9.49 -18.41
CA THR A 388 -15.99 -8.64 -19.39
C THR A 388 -16.00 -7.20 -18.89
N TRP A 389 -15.35 -6.31 -19.65
CA TRP A 389 -15.31 -4.89 -19.35
C TRP A 389 -16.57 -4.18 -19.84
N SER A 390 -17.49 -3.91 -18.92
CA SER A 390 -18.78 -3.30 -19.24
C SER A 390 -18.80 -1.81 -18.91
N LYS A 391 -19.30 -1.00 -19.84
CA LYS A 391 -19.55 0.43 -19.60
C LYS A 391 -20.92 0.64 -18.98
N LEU A 392 -20.94 1.19 -17.77
CA LEU A 392 -22.10 1.81 -17.16
C LEU A 392 -22.01 3.33 -17.37
N ARG A 393 -22.72 3.82 -18.37
CA ARG A 393 -22.74 5.23 -18.78
C ARG A 393 -23.55 6.05 -17.79
N LEU A 394 -23.05 7.24 -17.49
CA LEU A 394 -23.75 8.19 -16.64
C LEU A 394 -24.92 8.78 -17.44
N ALA A 395 -26.08 8.84 -16.82
CA ALA A 395 -27.31 9.37 -17.39
C ALA A 395 -28.08 10.17 -16.33
N PRO A 396 -29.07 10.99 -16.73
CA PRO A 396 -29.87 11.74 -15.79
C PRO A 396 -30.56 10.89 -14.71
N SER A 397 -30.93 9.66 -15.05
CA SER A 397 -31.65 8.70 -14.19
C SER A 397 -30.73 7.81 -13.35
N GLY A 398 -29.41 7.90 -13.50
CA GLY A 398 -28.44 7.01 -12.84
C GLY A 398 -27.42 6.46 -13.82
N LEU A 399 -26.90 5.26 -13.55
CA LEU A 399 -26.03 4.54 -14.47
C LEU A 399 -26.87 3.66 -15.42
N SER A 400 -26.45 3.54 -16.67
CA SER A 400 -27.13 2.70 -17.68
C SER A 400 -26.13 1.97 -18.58
N ARG A 401 -26.49 0.79 -19.08
CA ARG A 401 -25.70 0.13 -20.14
C ARG A 401 -25.84 0.86 -21.48
N SER A 402 -26.95 1.56 -21.71
CA SER A 402 -27.20 2.36 -22.92
C SER A 402 -26.56 3.75 -22.85
N HIS A 403 -26.17 4.28 -24.01
CA HIS A 403 -25.68 5.66 -24.14
C HIS A 403 -26.85 6.63 -24.33
N PRO A 404 -27.01 7.67 -23.48
CA PRO A 404 -28.03 8.68 -23.70
C PRO A 404 -27.75 9.47 -24.98
N GLU A 405 -28.74 9.57 -25.88
CA GLU A 405 -28.57 10.28 -27.16
C GLU A 405 -28.40 11.80 -26.99
N LYS A 406 -29.05 12.38 -25.97
CA LYS A 406 -28.99 13.81 -25.69
C LYS A 406 -27.96 14.12 -24.62
N SER A 407 -27.17 15.16 -24.87
CA SER A 407 -26.28 15.73 -23.85
C SER A 407 -27.09 16.42 -22.75
N THR A 408 -26.69 16.19 -21.51
CA THR A 408 -27.22 16.83 -20.31
C THR A 408 -26.10 17.06 -19.31
N GLU A 409 -26.36 17.87 -18.29
CA GLU A 409 -25.37 18.25 -17.29
C GLU A 409 -25.78 17.80 -15.88
N ARG A 410 -24.78 17.59 -15.03
CA ARG A 410 -24.89 17.42 -13.60
C ARG A 410 -23.89 18.35 -12.92
N CYS A 411 -24.39 19.31 -12.15
CA CYS A 411 -23.57 20.27 -11.44
C CYS A 411 -23.63 20.00 -9.93
N TYR A 412 -22.50 20.14 -9.24
CA TYR A 412 -22.43 20.10 -7.79
C TYR A 412 -21.45 21.13 -7.25
N ASP A 413 -21.68 21.54 -6.00
CA ASP A 413 -20.77 22.39 -5.24
C ASP A 413 -19.54 21.56 -4.80
N CYS A 414 -18.33 21.95 -5.17
CA CYS A 414 -17.11 21.18 -4.85
C CYS A 414 -16.70 21.24 -3.38
N THR A 415 -17.29 22.14 -2.58
CA THR A 415 -16.95 22.30 -1.15
C THR A 415 -17.83 21.39 -0.30
N ASN A 416 -19.14 21.37 -0.56
CA ASN A 416 -20.13 20.69 0.28
C ASN A 416 -21.07 19.76 -0.48
N GLY A 417 -20.99 19.75 -1.81
CA GLY A 417 -21.85 18.97 -2.70
C GLY A 417 -21.18 17.72 -3.25
N GLN A 418 -22.01 16.85 -3.81
CA GLN A 418 -21.61 15.65 -4.53
C GLN A 418 -22.73 15.25 -5.49
N VAL A 419 -22.41 14.42 -6.49
CA VAL A 419 -23.41 13.73 -7.31
C VAL A 419 -23.31 12.23 -7.10
N SER A 420 -24.41 11.52 -7.31
CA SER A 420 -24.44 10.06 -7.24
C SER A 420 -25.23 9.44 -8.37
N PHE A 421 -24.78 8.28 -8.85
CA PHE A 421 -25.41 7.50 -9.90
C PHE A 421 -25.52 6.04 -9.44
N ASP A 422 -26.73 5.49 -9.46
CA ASP A 422 -27.00 4.12 -9.02
C ASP A 422 -27.15 3.18 -10.23
N PHE A 423 -26.71 1.93 -10.10
CA PHE A 423 -27.01 0.82 -11.01
C PHE A 423 -27.40 -0.41 -10.20
N ARG A 424 -28.58 -0.99 -10.47
CA ARG A 424 -29.03 -2.24 -9.84
C ARG A 424 -28.73 -3.41 -10.76
N PHE A 425 -28.20 -4.49 -10.18
CA PHE A 425 -28.01 -5.75 -10.89
C PHE A 425 -29.28 -6.58 -10.82
N ASP A 426 -29.76 -7.08 -11.96
CA ASP A 426 -30.94 -7.95 -12.02
C ASP A 426 -30.59 -9.42 -11.75
N GLN A 427 -29.30 -9.75 -11.76
CA GLN A 427 -28.76 -11.08 -11.54
C GLN A 427 -27.59 -11.00 -10.55
N GLU A 428 -27.14 -12.14 -10.05
CA GLU A 428 -25.88 -12.18 -9.30
C GLU A 428 -24.74 -11.70 -10.19
N THR A 429 -23.81 -10.94 -9.63
CA THR A 429 -22.72 -10.34 -10.38
C THR A 429 -21.49 -10.23 -9.49
N GLU A 430 -20.35 -10.70 -9.97
CA GLU A 430 -19.07 -10.42 -9.36
C GLU A 430 -18.34 -9.32 -10.14
N LEU A 431 -17.82 -8.34 -9.40
CA LEU A 431 -16.90 -7.34 -9.92
C LEU A 431 -15.50 -7.59 -9.33
N THR A 432 -14.58 -8.08 -10.16
CA THR A 432 -13.20 -8.36 -9.75
C THR A 432 -12.19 -7.77 -10.73
N GLY A 433 -11.43 -6.78 -10.27
CA GLY A 433 -10.47 -6.05 -11.08
C GLY A 433 -10.33 -4.60 -10.64
N GLU A 434 -9.55 -3.84 -11.40
CA GLU A 434 -9.59 -2.39 -11.40
C GLU A 434 -10.91 -1.88 -11.98
N MET A 435 -11.32 -0.67 -11.61
CA MET A 435 -12.38 0.05 -12.32
C MET A 435 -11.82 1.36 -12.85
N LYS A 436 -12.46 1.89 -13.89
CA LYS A 436 -12.11 3.19 -14.45
C LYS A 436 -13.35 4.06 -14.55
N LEU A 437 -13.25 5.30 -14.12
CA LEU A 437 -14.28 6.31 -14.36
C LEU A 437 -13.77 7.32 -15.39
N ARG A 438 -14.48 7.45 -16.52
CA ARG A 438 -14.29 8.54 -17.49
C ARG A 438 -15.34 9.62 -17.25
N LEU A 439 -14.90 10.86 -17.16
CA LEU A 439 -15.79 12.03 -17.05
C LEU A 439 -15.40 13.08 -18.09
N TRP A 440 -16.41 13.80 -18.56
CA TRP A 440 -16.25 15.09 -19.25
C TRP A 440 -16.63 16.19 -18.28
N VAL A 441 -15.66 17.00 -17.88
CA VAL A 441 -15.81 17.97 -16.78
C VAL A 441 -15.51 19.39 -17.24
N GLU A 442 -16.18 20.34 -16.60
CA GLU A 442 -16.02 21.78 -16.84
C GLU A 442 -16.02 22.51 -15.49
N VAL A 443 -15.19 23.55 -15.38
CA VAL A 443 -15.24 24.50 -14.25
C VAL A 443 -16.14 25.67 -14.59
N ARG A 444 -17.10 25.96 -13.72
CA ARG A 444 -17.88 27.20 -13.77
C ARG A 444 -17.68 27.99 -12.47
N GLY A 445 -17.29 29.26 -12.61
CA GLY A 445 -17.24 30.20 -11.50
C GLY A 445 -18.62 30.75 -11.16
N LYS A 446 -18.75 31.39 -9.99
CA LYS A 446 -19.95 32.15 -9.65
C LYS A 446 -20.17 33.32 -10.61
N PRO A 447 -21.42 33.77 -10.81
CA PRO A 447 -21.69 35.05 -11.46
C PRO A 447 -20.88 36.16 -10.78
N GLY A 448 -20.01 36.85 -11.53
CA GLY A 448 -19.14 37.91 -11.04
C GLY A 448 -17.80 37.47 -10.40
N GLN A 449 -17.50 36.17 -10.33
CA GLN A 449 -16.21 35.67 -9.83
C GLN A 449 -15.11 35.86 -10.88
N SER A 450 -14.03 36.57 -10.52
CA SER A 450 -12.82 36.72 -11.34
C SER A 450 -11.57 36.75 -10.44
N PRO A 451 -10.54 35.91 -10.71
CA PRO A 451 -10.50 34.90 -11.77
C PRO A 451 -11.38 33.68 -11.44
N ILE A 452 -11.88 33.01 -12.48
CA ILE A 452 -12.48 31.68 -12.34
C ILE A 452 -11.35 30.68 -12.05
N PRO A 453 -11.46 29.82 -11.02
CA PRO A 453 -10.43 28.81 -10.76
C PRO A 453 -10.23 27.89 -11.96
N ASN A 454 -8.99 27.45 -12.19
CA ASN A 454 -8.55 26.76 -13.41
C ASN A 454 -8.17 25.30 -13.15
N ASP A 455 -8.71 24.69 -12.10
CA ASP A 455 -8.40 23.32 -11.70
C ASP A 455 -9.60 22.64 -11.04
N LEU A 456 -9.64 21.31 -11.03
CA LEU A 456 -10.66 20.51 -10.35
C LEU A 456 -10.01 19.39 -9.56
N PHE A 457 -10.51 19.14 -8.36
CA PHE A 457 -10.16 17.98 -7.56
C PHE A 457 -11.36 17.06 -7.56
N LEU A 458 -11.19 15.86 -8.12
CA LEU A 458 -12.26 14.90 -8.30
C LEU A 458 -11.97 13.68 -7.44
N PHE A 459 -12.90 13.43 -6.52
CA PHE A 459 -12.93 12.24 -5.67
C PHE A 459 -14.05 11.36 -6.20
N ALA A 460 -13.73 10.10 -6.49
CA ALA A 460 -14.70 9.12 -6.95
C ALA A 460 -14.67 7.89 -6.05
N ALA A 461 -15.84 7.38 -5.68
CA ALA A 461 -15.96 6.14 -4.90
C ALA A 461 -17.17 5.33 -5.34
N VAL A 462 -17.03 4.01 -5.27
CA VAL A 462 -18.11 3.04 -5.54
C VAL A 462 -18.53 2.41 -4.22
N ASP A 463 -19.80 2.59 -3.87
CA ASP A 463 -20.46 1.96 -2.73
C ASP A 463 -21.22 0.71 -3.19
N LYS A 464 -21.48 -0.22 -2.27
CA LYS A 464 -22.37 -1.37 -2.49
C LYS A 464 -23.61 -1.20 -1.61
N ARG A 465 -24.80 -1.48 -2.15
CA ARG A 465 -26.07 -1.34 -1.42
C ARG A 465 -26.96 -2.55 -1.56
N ASP A 466 -27.68 -2.87 -0.49
CA ASP A 466 -28.69 -3.92 -0.48
C ASP A 466 -29.94 -3.53 -1.30
N VAL A 467 -30.89 -4.46 -1.41
CA VAL A 467 -32.16 -4.27 -2.14
C VAL A 467 -33.02 -3.11 -1.61
N LYS A 468 -32.79 -2.67 -0.37
CA LYS A 468 -33.47 -1.53 0.29
C LYS A 468 -32.64 -0.25 0.22
N GLY A 469 -31.47 -0.26 -0.41
CA GLY A 469 -30.57 0.87 -0.54
C GLY A 469 -29.67 1.13 0.67
N LYS A 470 -29.61 0.21 1.65
CA LYS A 470 -28.70 0.30 2.80
C LYS A 470 -27.27 -0.05 2.35
N PRO A 471 -26.25 0.71 2.75
CA PRO A 471 -24.87 0.43 2.34
C PRO A 471 -24.29 -0.79 3.06
N PHE A 472 -23.47 -1.53 2.33
CA PHE A 472 -22.49 -2.45 2.89
C PHE A 472 -21.17 -1.70 3.13
N ARG A 473 -20.39 -2.21 4.09
CA ARG A 473 -19.08 -1.67 4.43
C ARG A 473 -18.01 -2.69 4.21
N PHE A 474 -16.77 -2.23 4.16
CA PHE A 474 -15.58 -3.03 3.99
C PHE A 474 -14.46 -2.56 4.92
N HIS A 475 -13.44 -3.40 5.09
CA HIS A 475 -12.20 -2.96 5.68
C HIS A 475 -11.44 -2.06 4.71
N GLY A 476 -10.76 -1.08 5.29
CA GLY A 476 -9.94 -0.09 4.62
C GLY A 476 -8.57 0.05 5.28
N SER A 477 -7.78 0.98 4.76
CA SER A 477 -6.37 1.11 5.14
C SER A 477 -6.23 1.42 6.62
N VAL A 478 -5.14 0.95 7.22
CA VAL A 478 -4.77 1.12 8.64
C VAL A 478 -5.91 0.83 9.63
N GLY A 479 -6.65 -0.26 9.39
CA GLY A 479 -7.67 -0.76 10.31
C GLY A 479 -8.99 0.01 10.31
N PHE A 480 -9.24 0.77 9.23
CA PHE A 480 -10.54 1.35 8.99
C PHE A 480 -11.58 0.26 8.66
N THR A 481 -12.83 0.45 9.08
CA THR A 481 -13.88 -0.60 9.00
C THR A 481 -15.19 -0.10 8.39
N ASP A 482 -15.20 1.14 7.88
CA ASP A 482 -16.35 1.78 7.24
C ASP A 482 -16.01 2.16 5.79
N ASP A 483 -15.15 1.37 5.13
CA ASP A 483 -14.72 1.62 3.75
C ASP A 483 -15.76 1.15 2.74
N TRP A 484 -15.59 1.61 1.50
CA TRP A 484 -16.47 1.35 0.36
C TRP A 484 -15.82 0.32 -0.58
N VAL A 485 -16.46 -0.02 -1.71
CA VAL A 485 -15.94 -1.05 -2.62
C VAL A 485 -14.58 -0.66 -3.19
N THR A 486 -14.49 0.56 -3.74
CA THR A 486 -13.24 1.12 -4.26
C THR A 486 -13.35 2.64 -4.37
N ARG A 487 -12.21 3.32 -4.54
CA ARG A 487 -12.10 4.77 -4.71
C ARG A 487 -10.96 5.15 -5.63
N GLY A 488 -10.95 6.39 -6.09
CA GLY A 488 -9.92 6.97 -6.92
C GLY A 488 -10.01 8.48 -6.97
N PHE A 489 -8.96 9.09 -7.52
CA PHE A 489 -8.74 10.52 -7.44
C PHE A 489 -8.25 11.04 -8.78
N CYS A 490 -8.59 12.29 -9.10
CA CYS A 490 -8.02 13.01 -10.23
C CYS A 490 -7.96 14.50 -9.94
N ARG A 491 -6.78 15.09 -10.07
CA ARG A 491 -6.61 16.52 -10.25
C ARG A 491 -6.69 16.82 -11.75
N ALA A 492 -7.73 17.53 -12.20
CA ALA A 492 -8.01 17.68 -13.62
C ALA A 492 -6.93 18.45 -14.38
N SER A 493 -6.20 19.37 -13.73
CA SER A 493 -5.01 19.96 -14.34
C SER A 493 -3.91 18.92 -14.60
N ARG A 494 -3.85 17.83 -13.85
CA ARG A 494 -2.89 16.71 -14.02
C ARG A 494 -3.49 15.49 -14.71
N ARG A 495 -4.48 15.72 -15.58
CA ARG A 495 -5.19 14.67 -16.33
C ARG A 495 -4.37 13.95 -17.41
N GLU A 496 -3.17 14.44 -17.70
CA GLU A 496 -2.27 13.79 -18.66
C GLU A 496 -1.98 12.35 -18.21
N LEU A 497 -2.10 11.40 -19.15
CA LEU A 497 -1.87 9.99 -18.90
C LEU A 497 -0.49 9.56 -19.40
N ASP A 498 0.17 8.70 -18.62
CA ASP A 498 1.33 7.93 -19.04
C ASP A 498 0.91 6.97 -20.16
N GLN A 499 1.40 7.22 -21.37
CA GLN A 499 1.04 6.46 -22.58
C GLN A 499 1.61 5.04 -22.62
N ILE A 500 2.65 4.75 -21.83
CA ILE A 500 3.30 3.44 -21.79
C ILE A 500 2.54 2.52 -20.84
N HIS A 501 2.21 3.04 -19.65
CA HIS A 501 1.66 2.22 -18.57
C HIS A 501 0.13 2.22 -18.51
N SER A 502 -0.54 3.22 -19.08
CA SER A 502 -2.00 3.25 -19.12
C SER A 502 -2.57 2.09 -19.93
N LYS A 503 -3.64 1.49 -19.40
CA LYS A 503 -4.48 0.50 -20.08
C LYS A 503 -5.91 1.02 -20.20
N PRO A 504 -6.75 0.46 -21.11
CA PRO A 504 -8.14 0.89 -21.25
C PRO A 504 -8.94 0.89 -19.94
N TRP A 505 -8.61 -0.01 -19.00
CA TRP A 505 -9.23 -0.16 -17.68
C TRP A 505 -8.42 0.40 -16.51
N LEU A 506 -7.17 0.78 -16.73
CA LEU A 506 -6.26 1.29 -15.69
C LEU A 506 -5.52 2.52 -16.23
N PRO A 507 -6.10 3.73 -16.13
CA PRO A 507 -5.41 4.96 -16.50
C PRO A 507 -4.31 5.25 -15.47
N VAL A 508 -3.14 5.68 -15.93
CA VAL A 508 -2.00 6.05 -15.08
C VAL A 508 -1.70 7.51 -15.34
N SER A 509 -1.76 8.36 -14.31
CA SER A 509 -1.40 9.78 -14.45
C SER A 509 0.09 9.92 -14.74
N SER A 510 0.47 10.77 -15.71
CA SER A 510 1.88 11.08 -15.98
C SER A 510 2.51 11.83 -14.80
N GLY A 511 1.73 12.72 -14.17
CA GLY A 511 2.19 13.64 -13.12
C GLY A 511 3.26 14.63 -13.57
N THR A 512 3.57 14.73 -14.86
CA THR A 512 4.74 15.48 -15.39
C THR A 512 4.46 16.95 -15.67
N SER A 513 3.19 17.35 -15.78
CA SER A 513 2.79 18.71 -16.11
C SER A 513 1.46 19.09 -15.47
N ASP A 514 1.26 20.39 -15.25
CA ASP A 514 -0.06 20.96 -14.95
C ASP A 514 -0.63 21.57 -16.25
N GLN A 515 -1.88 21.24 -16.56
CA GLN A 515 -2.65 21.70 -17.71
C GLN A 515 -3.91 22.45 -17.22
N PRO A 516 -3.77 23.72 -16.80
CA PRO A 516 -4.90 24.49 -16.27
C PRO A 516 -6.09 24.52 -17.24
N LEU A 517 -7.30 24.45 -16.68
CA LEU A 517 -8.54 24.51 -17.44
C LEU A 517 -8.89 25.98 -17.76
N ARG A 518 -9.30 26.25 -19.00
CA ARG A 518 -9.82 27.55 -19.40
C ARG A 518 -11.31 27.68 -19.02
N PRO A 519 -11.82 28.89 -18.74
CA PRO A 519 -13.25 29.10 -18.53
C PRO A 519 -14.08 28.56 -19.69
N GLY A 520 -15.08 27.72 -19.39
CA GLY A 520 -15.95 27.07 -20.38
C GLY A 520 -15.31 25.90 -21.15
N GLU A 521 -14.06 25.53 -20.85
CA GLU A 521 -13.41 24.38 -21.46
C GLU A 521 -13.93 23.08 -20.84
N ILE A 522 -14.45 22.20 -21.69
CA ILE A 522 -14.86 20.85 -21.31
C ILE A 522 -13.68 19.91 -21.59
N VAL A 523 -13.20 19.22 -20.56
CA VAL A 523 -12.06 18.30 -20.68
C VAL A 523 -12.45 16.88 -20.29
N GLN A 524 -11.88 15.89 -20.97
CA GLN A 524 -11.98 14.50 -20.57
C GLN A 524 -10.96 14.21 -19.46
N VAL A 525 -11.40 13.54 -18.41
CA VAL A 525 -10.53 12.97 -17.36
C VAL A 525 -10.81 11.48 -17.20
N ASP A 526 -9.75 10.72 -16.91
CA ASP A 526 -9.84 9.29 -16.62
C ASP A 526 -9.31 9.04 -15.21
N ILE A 527 -10.14 8.46 -14.35
CA ILE A 527 -9.86 8.19 -12.94
C ILE A 527 -9.71 6.68 -12.76
N ALA A 528 -8.54 6.23 -12.31
CA ALA A 528 -8.35 4.85 -11.88
C ALA A 528 -8.97 4.68 -10.49
N LEU A 529 -9.82 3.67 -10.33
CA LEU A 529 -10.26 3.19 -9.03
C LEU A 529 -9.45 1.95 -8.66
N TYR A 530 -9.01 1.86 -7.41
CA TYR A 530 -8.17 0.76 -6.93
C TYR A 530 -8.79 -0.61 -7.22
N PRO A 531 -7.96 -1.65 -7.41
CA PRO A 531 -8.47 -3.00 -7.59
C PRO A 531 -9.30 -3.44 -6.38
N SER A 532 -10.36 -4.19 -6.66
CA SER A 532 -11.28 -4.76 -5.67
C SER A 532 -11.86 -6.07 -6.20
N SER A 533 -12.39 -6.90 -5.29
CA SER A 533 -13.15 -8.10 -5.62
C SER A 533 -14.41 -8.18 -4.75
N THR A 534 -15.57 -8.00 -5.37
CA THR A 534 -16.84 -7.85 -4.66
C THR A 534 -17.98 -8.58 -5.36
N PHE A 535 -18.69 -9.41 -4.61
CA PHE A 535 -19.90 -10.10 -5.06
C PHE A 535 -21.14 -9.25 -4.78
N PHE A 536 -22.09 -9.24 -5.72
CA PHE A 536 -23.41 -8.60 -5.64
C PHE A 536 -24.49 -9.65 -5.89
N SER A 537 -25.42 -9.79 -4.94
CA SER A 537 -26.65 -10.57 -5.15
C SER A 537 -27.60 -9.85 -6.09
N ALA A 538 -28.49 -10.61 -6.74
CA ALA A 538 -29.56 -10.03 -7.55
C ALA A 538 -30.38 -9.01 -6.72
N GLY A 539 -30.61 -7.83 -7.31
CA GLY A 539 -31.30 -6.71 -6.68
C GLY A 539 -30.41 -5.75 -5.88
N GLU A 540 -29.18 -6.15 -5.54
CA GLU A 540 -28.17 -5.24 -4.98
C GLU A 540 -27.68 -4.25 -6.05
N SER A 541 -27.09 -3.15 -5.60
CA SER A 541 -26.68 -2.07 -6.50
C SER A 541 -25.31 -1.52 -6.17
N ILE A 542 -24.62 -1.03 -7.19
CA ILE A 542 -23.55 -0.05 -6.99
C ILE A 542 -24.14 1.36 -6.87
N ARG A 543 -23.48 2.20 -6.07
CA ARG A 543 -23.61 3.66 -6.15
C ARG A 543 -22.25 4.27 -6.45
N LEU A 544 -22.12 4.91 -7.60
CA LEU A 544 -21.01 5.79 -7.89
C LEU A 544 -21.26 7.15 -7.23
N VAL A 545 -20.30 7.67 -6.48
CA VAL A 545 -20.31 9.03 -5.93
C VAL A 545 -19.12 9.81 -6.49
N ILE A 546 -19.36 11.06 -6.87
CA ILE A 546 -18.32 12.01 -7.32
C ILE A 546 -18.44 13.28 -6.48
N SER A 547 -17.32 13.76 -5.96
CA SER A 547 -17.23 14.89 -5.03
C SER A 547 -15.98 15.73 -5.30
N GLY A 548 -15.99 16.98 -4.82
CA GLY A 548 -14.82 17.86 -4.77
C GLY A 548 -13.95 17.65 -3.53
N GLN A 549 -14.43 16.84 -2.58
CA GLN A 549 -13.78 16.52 -1.30
C GLN A 549 -13.79 15.01 -1.06
N GLU A 550 -13.03 14.57 -0.06
CA GLU A 550 -13.00 13.17 0.36
C GLU A 550 -14.39 12.61 0.69
N ILE A 551 -14.71 11.44 0.11
CA ILE A 551 -16.02 10.79 0.21
C ILE A 551 -16.06 9.88 1.44
N ILE A 552 -14.94 9.21 1.73
CA ILE A 552 -14.84 8.32 2.87
C ILE A 552 -14.87 9.15 4.15
N ARG A 553 -15.83 8.87 5.03
CA ARG A 553 -15.98 9.59 6.29
C ARG A 553 -14.82 9.25 7.22
N ASN A 554 -14.14 10.28 7.75
CA ASN A 554 -12.98 10.13 8.63
C ASN A 554 -11.92 9.21 8.01
N PRO A 555 -11.38 9.56 6.82
CA PRO A 555 -10.32 8.78 6.22
C PRO A 555 -9.16 8.68 7.21
N PRO A 556 -8.37 7.60 7.19
CA PRO A 556 -7.25 7.47 8.10
C PRO A 556 -6.21 8.59 7.94
N TYR A 557 -6.06 9.11 6.72
CA TYR A 557 -5.17 10.20 6.37
C TYR A 557 -5.90 11.22 5.49
N HIS A 558 -5.58 12.49 5.66
CA HIS A 558 -6.22 13.58 4.94
C HIS A 558 -5.46 13.94 3.65
N LYS A 559 -6.20 14.05 2.55
CA LYS A 559 -5.71 14.62 1.30
C LYS A 559 -5.84 16.13 1.32
N LYS A 560 -4.83 16.82 0.78
CA LYS A 560 -4.81 18.27 0.70
C LYS A 560 -5.50 18.71 -0.58
N VAL A 561 -6.65 19.34 -0.41
CA VAL A 561 -7.36 20.03 -1.49
C VAL A 561 -7.01 21.50 -1.38
N MET A 562 -6.34 22.05 -2.40
CA MET A 562 -6.14 23.51 -2.49
C MET A 562 -7.49 24.19 -2.74
N ALA A 563 -7.58 25.51 -2.52
CA ALA A 563 -8.82 26.25 -2.80
C ALA A 563 -9.31 25.97 -4.24
N GLY A 564 -10.32 25.11 -4.35
CA GLY A 564 -10.89 24.66 -5.62
C GLY A 564 -12.01 25.59 -6.08
N PRO A 565 -12.51 25.41 -7.32
CA PRO A 565 -13.71 26.08 -7.77
C PRO A 565 -14.88 25.67 -6.89
N GLU A 566 -15.85 26.56 -6.75
CA GLU A 566 -17.04 26.26 -5.96
C GLU A 566 -17.96 25.28 -6.67
N SER A 567 -17.91 25.15 -8.01
CA SER A 567 -18.75 24.20 -8.73
C SER A 567 -18.01 23.41 -9.81
N CYS A 568 -18.42 22.15 -9.97
CA CYS A 568 -17.99 21.26 -11.04
C CYS A 568 -19.22 20.84 -11.85
N VAL A 569 -19.10 20.91 -13.17
CA VAL A 569 -20.11 20.39 -14.09
C VAL A 569 -19.58 19.11 -14.73
N ILE A 570 -20.39 18.06 -14.68
CA ILE A 570 -20.19 16.79 -15.38
C ILE A 570 -21.16 16.73 -16.56
N HIS A 571 -20.61 16.59 -17.75
CA HIS A 571 -21.36 16.41 -19.00
C HIS A 571 -21.63 14.93 -19.27
N VAL A 572 -22.87 14.60 -19.61
CA VAL A 572 -23.31 13.21 -19.83
C VAL A 572 -24.23 13.08 -21.05
N GLY A 573 -24.01 12.06 -21.86
CA GLY A 573 -24.82 11.78 -23.07
C GLY A 573 -24.40 12.62 -24.29
N GLY A 574 -24.98 12.30 -25.45
CA GLY A 574 -24.62 12.93 -26.72
C GLY A 574 -23.16 12.64 -27.09
N GLU A 575 -22.35 13.69 -27.28
CA GLU A 575 -20.91 13.54 -27.54
C GLU A 575 -20.09 13.19 -26.28
N TYR A 576 -20.64 13.40 -25.08
CA TYR A 576 -19.92 13.22 -23.82
C TYR A 576 -20.17 11.80 -23.23
N ASP A 577 -19.35 10.83 -23.67
CA ASP A 577 -19.34 9.43 -23.18
C ASP A 577 -18.68 9.33 -21.79
N SER A 578 -19.33 9.92 -20.77
CA SER A 578 -18.96 9.73 -19.35
C SER A 578 -19.47 8.35 -18.87
N PHE A 579 -18.58 7.50 -18.36
CA PHE A 579 -18.92 6.13 -17.94
C PHE A 579 -18.05 5.60 -16.81
N LEU A 580 -18.62 4.69 -16.02
CA LEU A 580 -17.88 3.77 -15.15
C LEU A 580 -17.66 2.46 -15.91
N LEU A 581 -16.40 2.07 -16.09
CA LEU A 581 -16.01 0.77 -16.62
C LEU A 581 -15.85 -0.22 -15.46
N ILE A 582 -16.62 -1.30 -15.50
CA ILE A 582 -16.64 -2.33 -14.46
C ILE A 582 -16.12 -3.69 -14.99
N PRO A 583 -15.38 -4.45 -14.17
CA PRO A 583 -14.87 -5.77 -14.53
C PRO A 583 -15.85 -6.88 -14.12
N GLU A 584 -16.84 -7.20 -14.97
CA GLU A 584 -17.81 -8.26 -14.67
C GLU A 584 -17.19 -9.64 -14.90
N VAL A 585 -17.25 -10.52 -13.91
CA VAL A 585 -16.83 -11.92 -14.00
C VAL A 585 -18.06 -12.78 -14.25
N SER A 586 -17.96 -13.75 -15.17
CA SER A 586 -19.03 -14.73 -15.40
C SER A 586 -19.08 -15.69 -14.20
N LEU A 587 -20.25 -15.75 -13.55
CA LEU A 587 -20.53 -16.61 -12.40
C LEU A 587 -20.96 -18.03 -12.82
#